data_AF-A0AAD7MRU1-F1
#
_entry.id   AF-A0AAD7MRU1-F1
#
_cell.length_a   1.000
_cell.length_b   1.000
_cell.length_c   1.000
_cell.angle_alpha   90.00
_cell.angle_beta   90.00
_cell.angle_gamma   90.00
#
_symmetry.space_group_name_H-M   'P 1'
#
loop_
_entity.id
_entity.type
_entity.pdbx_description
1 polymer ?
#
loop_
_entity_poly.entity_id
_entity_poly.type
_entity_poly.pdbx_seq_one_letter_code
_entity_poly.pdbx_strand_id
1 'polypeptide(L)'
;MAQVRGTTEKPVNLLSLTDLHRKLPTFCAHIAANPHVILDPTTPLDELTIDGKPFLDDFLLHSIRQLQPELPNLSHMISRMFSGAETGWIIFTPEFHVGGTFDSLTPEQLAVLHIPSTNDCSEGMLGTFRVHMRYHPNSTAHSFKNQTHKLLEKFVKREREKAEKGVKTRVAAALKKQTKSARLAATALELDVTKTKKLTSTVLKDQLAVYRDVLKDPVLTKKLWKDMATVDVRRNLVLEARGREMARWTAVNDRPTPRDGLAPMEDLAVDEYGYSAADDDEWEDE
;
A
#
# COMPACT_ATOMS: atom_id res chain seq x y z
N MET A 1 -0.88 -13.42 -22.36
CA MET A 1 0.59 -13.38 -22.20
C MET A 1 0.92 -12.73 -20.86
N ALA A 2 1.39 -13.52 -19.90
CA ALA A 2 1.74 -13.03 -18.57
C ALA A 2 2.99 -12.12 -18.58
N GLN A 3 3.91 -12.33 -19.53
CA GLN A 3 5.15 -11.54 -19.65
C GLN A 3 4.93 -10.05 -19.99
N VAL A 4 3.83 -9.73 -20.69
CA VAL A 4 3.53 -8.34 -21.12
C VAL A 4 2.90 -7.52 -19.99
N ARG A 5 2.18 -8.19 -19.08
CA ARG A 5 1.46 -7.55 -17.97
C ARG A 5 2.36 -7.54 -16.73
N GLY A 6 3.11 -6.46 -16.55
CA GLY A 6 3.78 -6.19 -15.28
C GLY A 6 2.80 -5.99 -14.13
N THR A 7 3.30 -5.96 -12.90
CA THR A 7 2.50 -5.49 -11.75
C THR A 7 2.44 -3.96 -11.77
N THR A 8 1.41 -3.37 -11.17
CA THR A 8 1.29 -1.90 -10.99
C THR A 8 2.54 -1.27 -10.35
N GLU A 9 3.26 -2.03 -9.53
CA GLU A 9 4.49 -1.62 -8.86
C GLU A 9 5.77 -1.82 -9.70
N LYS A 10 5.71 -2.64 -10.76
CA LYS A 10 6.84 -2.98 -11.64
C LYS A 10 6.35 -3.08 -13.09
N PRO A 11 6.15 -1.94 -13.77
CA PRO A 11 5.79 -1.93 -15.18
C PRO A 11 6.89 -2.58 -16.00
N VAL A 12 6.50 -3.45 -16.93
CA VAL A 12 7.44 -4.09 -17.85
C VAL A 12 7.81 -3.07 -18.93
N ASN A 13 9.11 -2.90 -19.17
CA ASN A 13 9.58 -2.06 -20.26
C ASN A 13 9.37 -2.80 -21.59
N LEU A 14 8.73 -2.17 -22.56
CA LEU A 14 8.52 -2.72 -23.90
C LEU A 14 9.83 -3.21 -24.52
N LEU A 15 10.93 -2.49 -24.30
CA LEU A 15 12.26 -2.83 -24.84
C LEU A 15 12.81 -4.15 -24.29
N SER A 16 12.38 -4.57 -23.09
CA SER A 16 12.72 -5.88 -22.52
C SER A 16 11.98 -7.05 -23.16
N LEU A 17 10.95 -6.77 -23.97
CA LEU A 17 10.12 -7.77 -24.65
C LEU A 17 10.57 -8.04 -26.09
N THR A 18 11.75 -7.55 -26.49
CA THR A 18 12.22 -7.64 -27.88
C THR A 18 12.26 -9.08 -28.40
N ASP A 19 12.74 -10.03 -27.60
CA ASP A 19 12.77 -11.45 -27.97
C ASP A 19 11.37 -12.05 -28.12
N LEU A 20 10.41 -11.61 -27.30
CA LEU A 20 9.02 -12.04 -27.40
C LEU A 20 8.42 -11.54 -28.72
N HIS A 21 8.63 -10.28 -29.05
CA HIS A 21 8.12 -9.67 -30.29
C HIS A 21 8.70 -10.32 -31.55
N ARG A 22 9.97 -10.74 -31.52
CA ARG A 22 10.60 -11.48 -32.62
C ARG A 22 10.04 -12.87 -32.84
N LYS A 23 9.54 -13.51 -31.79
CA LYS A 23 8.90 -14.83 -31.86
C LYS A 23 7.45 -14.77 -32.32
N LEU A 24 6.78 -13.61 -32.23
CA LEU A 24 5.36 -13.46 -32.56
C LEU A 24 5.05 -13.83 -34.02
N PRO A 25 5.77 -13.31 -35.05
CA PRO A 25 5.46 -13.65 -36.44
C PRO A 25 5.60 -15.15 -36.72
N THR A 26 6.68 -15.77 -36.25
CA THR A 26 6.95 -17.20 -36.46
C THR A 26 5.93 -18.07 -35.72
N PHE A 27 5.55 -17.70 -34.50
CA PHE A 27 4.48 -18.37 -33.76
C PHE A 27 3.12 -18.25 -34.46
N CYS A 28 2.77 -17.06 -34.97
CA CYS A 28 1.56 -16.86 -35.75
C CYS A 28 1.57 -17.69 -37.05
N ALA A 29 2.69 -17.73 -37.76
CA ALA A 29 2.85 -18.54 -38.97
C ALA A 29 2.67 -20.05 -38.67
N HIS A 30 3.24 -20.53 -37.56
CA HIS A 30 3.10 -21.91 -37.12
C HIS A 30 1.63 -22.30 -36.88
N ILE A 31 0.88 -21.49 -36.14
CA ILE A 31 -0.56 -21.73 -35.90
C ILE A 31 -1.36 -21.60 -37.19
N ALA A 32 -1.00 -20.66 -38.06
CA ALA A 32 -1.69 -20.46 -39.34
C ALA A 32 -1.58 -21.70 -40.24
N ALA A 33 -0.41 -22.34 -40.26
CA ALA A 33 -0.16 -23.59 -40.99
C ALA A 33 -0.79 -24.81 -40.30
N ASN A 34 -0.81 -24.83 -38.96
CA ASN A 34 -1.23 -25.96 -38.15
C ASN A 34 -2.37 -25.58 -37.17
N PRO A 35 -3.58 -25.21 -37.65
CA PRO A 35 -4.67 -24.75 -36.77
C PRO A 35 -5.17 -25.83 -35.81
N HIS A 36 -4.91 -27.11 -36.09
CA HIS A 36 -5.27 -28.23 -35.24
C HIS A 36 -4.51 -28.24 -33.90
N VAL A 37 -3.35 -27.59 -33.82
CA VAL A 37 -2.53 -27.46 -32.59
C VAL A 37 -3.36 -26.86 -31.44
N ILE A 38 -4.21 -25.86 -31.73
CA ILE A 38 -5.13 -25.25 -30.74
C ILE A 38 -6.27 -26.21 -30.36
N LEU A 39 -6.75 -26.98 -31.33
CA LEU A 39 -7.95 -27.81 -31.21
C LEU A 39 -7.68 -29.16 -30.55
N ASP A 40 -6.46 -29.69 -30.66
CA ASP A 40 -6.09 -30.99 -30.09
C ASP A 40 -5.81 -30.87 -28.58
N PRO A 41 -6.51 -31.65 -27.72
CA PRO A 41 -6.27 -31.65 -26.28
C PRO A 41 -4.92 -32.21 -25.84
N THR A 42 -4.22 -32.93 -26.71
CA THR A 42 -2.93 -33.56 -26.42
C THR A 42 -1.73 -32.68 -26.76
N THR A 43 -1.94 -31.54 -27.42
CA THR A 43 -0.87 -30.61 -27.78
C THR A 43 -0.12 -30.11 -26.54
N PRO A 44 1.22 -30.16 -26.52
CA PRO A 44 2.02 -29.66 -25.41
C PRO A 44 1.88 -28.13 -25.27
N LEU A 45 2.02 -27.64 -24.04
CA LEU A 45 1.83 -26.23 -23.73
C LEU A 45 2.79 -25.31 -24.49
N ASP A 46 4.01 -25.77 -24.75
CA ASP A 46 5.06 -25.02 -25.47
C ASP A 46 4.70 -24.74 -26.94
N GLU A 47 3.83 -25.55 -27.54
CA GLU A 47 3.32 -25.32 -28.89
C GLU A 47 2.06 -24.44 -28.90
N LEU A 48 1.38 -24.36 -27.75
CA LEU A 48 0.14 -23.62 -27.55
C LEU A 48 0.37 -22.19 -27.08
N THR A 49 1.47 -21.91 -26.38
CA THR A 49 1.79 -20.59 -25.86
C THR A 49 3.20 -20.16 -26.23
N ILE A 50 3.34 -18.88 -26.60
CA ILE A 50 4.62 -18.31 -27.04
C ILE A 50 5.69 -18.32 -25.93
N ASP A 51 5.27 -18.29 -24.68
CA ASP A 51 6.12 -18.23 -23.50
C ASP A 51 6.19 -19.56 -22.71
N GLY A 52 5.55 -20.63 -23.20
CA GLY A 52 5.45 -21.92 -22.51
C GLY A 52 4.70 -21.84 -21.18
N LYS A 53 3.99 -20.73 -20.91
CA LYS A 53 3.23 -20.51 -19.68
C LYS A 53 1.77 -20.93 -19.87
N PRO A 54 1.06 -21.28 -18.78
CA PRO A 54 -0.36 -21.62 -18.85
C PRO A 54 -1.20 -20.43 -19.32
N PHE A 55 -2.39 -20.74 -19.84
CA PHE A 55 -3.36 -19.72 -20.24
C PHE A 55 -3.84 -18.91 -19.02
N LEU A 56 -4.30 -17.69 -19.27
CA LEU A 56 -4.93 -16.88 -18.21
C LEU A 56 -6.32 -17.41 -17.83
N ASP A 57 -6.97 -18.09 -18.77
CA ASP A 57 -8.28 -18.70 -18.59
C ASP A 57 -8.20 -20.15 -19.10
N ASP A 58 -8.24 -21.08 -18.15
CA ASP A 58 -8.17 -22.52 -18.42
C ASP A 58 -9.42 -23.04 -19.17
N PHE A 59 -10.54 -22.31 -19.11
CA PHE A 59 -11.78 -22.72 -19.75
C PHE A 59 -11.89 -22.31 -21.21
N LEU A 60 -11.08 -21.35 -21.67
CA LEU A 60 -11.18 -20.81 -23.03
C LEU A 60 -10.98 -21.91 -24.09
N LEU A 61 -9.86 -22.64 -24.02
CA LEU A 61 -9.59 -23.72 -24.96
C LEU A 61 -10.56 -24.89 -24.81
N HIS A 62 -10.95 -25.20 -23.58
CA HIS A 62 -11.94 -26.25 -23.33
C HIS A 62 -13.26 -25.95 -24.04
N SER A 63 -13.75 -24.71 -23.93
CA SER A 63 -15.01 -24.27 -24.55
C SER A 63 -14.92 -24.27 -26.08
N ILE A 64 -13.79 -23.81 -26.65
CA ILE A 64 -13.56 -23.83 -28.10
C ILE A 64 -13.59 -25.26 -28.64
N ARG A 65 -12.96 -26.21 -27.92
CA ARG A 65 -12.92 -27.63 -28.30
C ARG A 65 -14.29 -28.30 -28.19
N GLN A 66 -15.09 -27.95 -27.19
CA GLN A 66 -16.48 -28.43 -27.09
C GLN A 66 -17.33 -27.96 -28.26
N LEU A 67 -17.14 -26.73 -28.73
CA LEU A 67 -17.88 -26.14 -29.85
C LEU A 67 -17.32 -26.51 -31.23
N GLN A 68 -16.12 -27.08 -31.30
CA GLN A 68 -15.48 -27.47 -32.56
C GLN A 68 -16.37 -28.31 -33.50
N PRO A 69 -17.14 -29.31 -33.03
CA PRO A 69 -17.99 -30.12 -33.90
C PRO A 69 -19.10 -29.31 -34.58
N GLU A 70 -19.53 -28.20 -33.98
CA GLU A 70 -20.59 -27.32 -34.48
C GLU A 70 -20.05 -26.22 -35.41
N LEU A 71 -18.72 -26.08 -35.53
CA LEU A 71 -18.05 -25.00 -36.25
C LEU A 71 -17.22 -25.57 -37.42
N PRO A 72 -17.85 -25.90 -38.56
CA PRO A 72 -17.19 -26.61 -39.67
C PRO A 72 -16.02 -25.84 -40.31
N ASN A 73 -15.97 -24.52 -40.14
CA ASN A 73 -14.92 -23.67 -40.70
C ASN A 73 -13.92 -23.14 -39.65
N LEU A 74 -13.96 -23.66 -38.41
CA LEU A 74 -13.14 -23.14 -37.31
C LEU A 74 -11.64 -23.17 -37.64
N SER A 75 -11.13 -24.28 -38.17
CA SER A 75 -9.72 -24.41 -38.57
C SER A 75 -9.32 -23.40 -39.66
N HIS A 76 -10.22 -23.14 -40.62
CA HIS A 76 -9.98 -22.15 -41.66
C HIS A 76 -9.97 -20.72 -41.09
N MET A 77 -10.88 -20.42 -40.16
CA MET A 77 -10.93 -19.12 -39.48
C MET A 77 -9.67 -18.87 -38.67
N ILE A 78 -9.21 -19.87 -37.90
CA ILE A 78 -7.95 -19.81 -37.15
C ILE A 78 -6.80 -19.53 -38.11
N SER A 79 -6.65 -20.34 -39.17
CA SER A 79 -5.59 -20.17 -40.16
C SER A 79 -5.55 -18.77 -40.76
N ARG A 80 -6.72 -18.25 -41.21
CA ARG A 80 -6.84 -16.90 -41.77
C ARG A 80 -6.52 -15.80 -40.76
N MET A 81 -7.02 -15.91 -39.54
CA MET A 81 -6.78 -14.95 -38.47
C MET A 81 -5.28 -14.84 -38.16
N PHE A 82 -4.61 -15.98 -37.97
CA PHE A 82 -3.19 -15.99 -37.62
C PHE A 82 -2.27 -15.59 -38.78
N SER A 83 -2.63 -15.91 -40.03
CA SER A 83 -1.91 -15.41 -41.21
C SER A 83 -2.02 -13.87 -41.34
N GLY A 84 -3.20 -13.31 -41.05
CA GLY A 84 -3.39 -11.87 -40.97
C GLY A 84 -2.59 -11.24 -39.82
N ALA A 85 -2.56 -11.89 -38.65
CA ALA A 85 -1.80 -11.44 -37.50
C ALA A 85 -0.29 -11.45 -37.75
N GLU A 86 0.26 -12.50 -38.35
CA GLU A 86 1.66 -12.58 -38.79
C GLU A 86 2.03 -11.37 -39.66
N THR A 87 1.23 -11.14 -40.71
CA THR A 87 1.43 -10.00 -41.62
C THR A 87 1.38 -8.67 -40.87
N GLY A 88 0.41 -8.52 -39.96
CA GLY A 88 0.27 -7.34 -39.11
C GLY A 88 1.50 -7.10 -38.24
N TRP A 89 2.02 -8.12 -37.55
CA TRP A 89 3.23 -7.98 -36.74
C TRP A 89 4.42 -7.55 -37.58
N ILE A 90 4.64 -8.16 -38.76
CA ILE A 90 5.76 -7.78 -39.64
C ILE A 90 5.68 -6.31 -40.06
N ILE A 91 4.49 -5.81 -40.39
CA ILE A 91 4.27 -4.44 -40.89
C ILE A 91 4.28 -3.40 -39.76
N PHE A 92 3.63 -3.69 -38.63
CA PHE A 92 3.39 -2.71 -37.56
C PHE A 92 4.48 -2.68 -36.49
N THR A 93 5.41 -3.64 -36.48
CA THR A 93 6.50 -3.68 -35.49
C THR A 93 7.89 -3.75 -36.12
N PRO A 94 8.21 -2.89 -37.12
CA PRO A 94 9.51 -2.95 -37.79
C PRO A 94 10.70 -2.69 -36.85
N GLU A 95 10.48 -1.95 -35.77
CA GLU A 95 11.48 -1.63 -34.76
C GLU A 95 12.02 -2.85 -34.01
N PHE A 96 11.28 -3.96 -34.00
CA PHE A 96 11.65 -5.21 -33.33
C PHE A 96 12.41 -6.19 -34.22
N HIS A 97 12.54 -5.93 -35.52
CA HIS A 97 13.34 -6.78 -36.41
C HIS A 97 14.81 -6.82 -35.97
N VAL A 98 15.51 -7.88 -36.37
CA VAL A 98 16.96 -7.96 -36.18
C VAL A 98 17.63 -6.87 -37.02
N GLY A 99 18.45 -6.04 -36.39
CA GLY A 99 19.00 -4.81 -36.98
C GLY A 99 18.02 -3.64 -37.02
N GLY A 100 16.87 -3.75 -36.35
CA GLY A 100 15.89 -2.67 -36.22
C GLY A 100 16.35 -1.55 -35.28
N THR A 101 15.49 -0.53 -35.12
CA THR A 101 15.79 0.65 -34.29
C THR A 101 16.21 0.28 -32.87
N PHE A 102 15.60 -0.75 -32.27
CA PHE A 102 15.94 -1.16 -30.90
C PHE A 102 17.32 -1.81 -30.77
N ASP A 103 17.82 -2.49 -31.80
CA ASP A 103 19.19 -3.04 -31.80
C ASP A 103 20.26 -1.96 -31.95
N SER A 104 19.90 -0.80 -32.52
CA SER A 104 20.80 0.34 -32.68
C SER A 104 20.95 1.20 -31.42
N LEU A 105 20.12 0.96 -30.39
CA LEU A 105 20.15 1.74 -29.15
C LEU A 105 21.38 1.39 -28.32
N THR A 106 22.05 2.41 -27.79
CA THR A 106 23.17 2.19 -26.87
C THR A 106 22.66 1.73 -25.50
N PRO A 107 23.48 1.04 -24.70
CA PRO A 107 23.11 0.64 -23.33
C PRO A 107 22.67 1.83 -22.46
N GLU A 108 23.28 3.01 -22.64
CA GLU A 108 22.89 4.22 -21.92
C GLU A 108 21.49 4.70 -22.32
N GLN A 109 21.14 4.61 -23.61
CA GLN A 109 19.80 4.97 -24.10
C GLN A 109 18.75 3.99 -23.61
N LEU A 110 19.04 2.69 -23.62
CA LEU A 110 18.15 1.66 -23.08
C LEU A 110 17.87 1.83 -21.58
N ALA A 111 18.85 2.31 -20.81
CA ALA A 111 18.70 2.56 -19.38
C ALA A 111 17.77 3.75 -19.07
N VAL A 112 17.68 4.74 -19.97
CA VAL A 112 16.86 5.95 -19.79
C VAL A 112 15.47 5.78 -20.39
N LEU A 113 15.32 5.01 -21.47
CA LEU A 113 14.05 4.83 -22.16
C LEU A 113 13.17 3.79 -21.45
N HIS A 114 12.12 4.28 -20.79
CA HIS A 114 11.05 3.44 -20.27
C HIS A 114 9.78 3.63 -21.10
N ILE A 115 9.47 2.65 -21.95
CA ILE A 115 8.22 2.61 -22.70
C ILE A 115 7.33 1.55 -22.04
N PRO A 116 6.12 1.90 -21.57
CA PRO A 116 5.24 0.90 -20.97
C PRO A 116 4.90 -0.19 -22.00
N SER A 117 4.98 -1.45 -21.60
CA SER A 117 4.69 -2.62 -22.45
C SER A 117 3.24 -2.70 -22.92
N THR A 118 2.31 -2.02 -22.23
CA THR A 118 0.90 -1.97 -22.59
C THR A 118 0.46 -0.56 -22.95
N ASN A 119 -0.51 -0.50 -23.85
CA ASN A 119 -1.12 0.75 -24.28
C ASN A 119 -2.30 1.19 -23.37
N ASP A 120 -2.49 0.52 -22.22
CA ASP A 120 -3.66 0.66 -21.35
C ASP A 120 -3.95 2.11 -20.95
N CYS A 121 -2.91 2.89 -20.66
CA CYS A 121 -3.03 4.31 -20.32
C CYS A 121 -3.61 5.13 -21.48
N SER A 122 -3.17 4.87 -22.71
CA SER A 122 -3.68 5.61 -23.87
C SER A 122 -5.06 5.09 -24.30
N GLU A 123 -5.34 3.79 -24.14
CA GLU A 123 -6.67 3.20 -24.37
C GLU A 123 -7.71 3.76 -23.40
N GLY A 124 -7.38 3.88 -22.12
CA GLY A 124 -8.25 4.50 -21.11
C GLY A 124 -8.52 5.97 -21.40
N MET A 125 -7.50 6.72 -21.84
CA MET A 125 -7.65 8.11 -22.25
C MET A 125 -8.48 8.26 -23.54
N LEU A 126 -8.28 7.36 -24.51
CA LEU A 126 -9.07 7.33 -25.75
C LEU A 126 -10.53 6.97 -25.47
N GLY A 127 -10.78 6.02 -24.57
CA GLY A 127 -12.12 5.69 -24.09
C GLY A 127 -12.80 6.89 -23.44
N THR A 128 -12.08 7.58 -22.55
CA THR A 128 -12.56 8.81 -21.91
C THR A 128 -12.83 9.90 -22.94
N PHE A 129 -11.96 10.08 -23.93
CA PHE A 129 -12.15 11.04 -25.01
C PHE A 129 -13.39 10.72 -25.86
N ARG A 130 -13.59 9.46 -26.23
CA ARG A 130 -14.77 9.00 -26.97
C ARG A 130 -16.07 9.29 -26.21
N VAL A 131 -16.07 9.05 -24.90
CA VAL A 131 -17.21 9.38 -24.03
C VAL A 131 -17.43 10.90 -23.98
N HIS A 132 -16.36 11.68 -23.80
CA HIS A 132 -16.43 13.14 -23.80
C HIS A 132 -17.02 13.70 -25.10
N MET A 133 -16.57 13.22 -26.26
CA MET A 133 -17.08 13.64 -27.57
C MET A 133 -18.56 13.29 -27.77
N ARG A 134 -19.05 12.21 -27.16
CA ARG A 134 -20.48 11.85 -27.21
C ARG A 134 -21.35 12.86 -26.46
N TYR A 135 -20.89 13.33 -25.31
CA TYR A 135 -21.62 14.33 -24.50
C TYR A 135 -21.37 15.77 -24.96
N HIS A 136 -20.25 16.02 -25.63
CA HIS A 136 -19.84 17.35 -26.10
C HIS A 136 -19.45 17.28 -27.58
N PRO A 137 -20.41 17.13 -28.51
CA PRO A 137 -20.13 16.92 -29.94
C PRO A 137 -19.43 18.13 -30.60
N ASN A 138 -19.60 19.33 -30.04
CA ASN A 138 -18.91 20.54 -30.49
C ASN A 138 -17.52 20.71 -29.86
N SER A 139 -17.08 19.77 -29.03
CA SER A 139 -15.75 19.79 -28.43
C SER A 139 -14.70 19.32 -29.43
N THR A 140 -13.45 19.72 -29.20
CA THR A 140 -12.30 19.27 -30.01
C THR A 140 -11.35 18.46 -29.15
N ALA A 141 -10.49 17.65 -29.78
CA ALA A 141 -9.41 16.96 -29.08
C ALA A 141 -8.52 17.92 -28.28
N HIS A 142 -8.29 19.14 -28.80
CA HIS A 142 -7.54 20.17 -28.12
C HIS A 142 -8.25 20.69 -26.86
N SER A 143 -9.57 20.93 -26.95
CA SER A 143 -10.39 21.34 -25.81
C SER A 143 -10.40 20.27 -24.71
N PHE A 144 -10.55 18.99 -25.08
CA PHE A 144 -10.48 17.86 -24.15
C PHE A 144 -9.11 17.77 -23.46
N LYS A 145 -8.02 17.85 -24.22
CA LYS A 145 -6.65 17.86 -23.67
C LYS A 145 -6.48 18.96 -22.63
N ASN A 146 -6.88 20.19 -22.96
CA ASN A 146 -6.79 21.32 -22.05
C ASN A 146 -7.63 21.13 -20.78
N GLN A 147 -8.81 20.51 -20.90
CA GLN A 147 -9.66 20.18 -19.76
C GLN A 147 -9.01 19.10 -18.87
N THR A 148 -8.46 18.05 -19.46
CA THR A 148 -7.75 16.99 -18.72
C THR A 148 -6.51 17.53 -18.00
N HIS A 149 -5.75 18.43 -18.62
CA HIS A 149 -4.58 19.06 -18.00
C HIS A 149 -4.97 19.90 -16.78
N LYS A 150 -6.02 20.72 -16.91
CA LYS A 150 -6.56 21.52 -15.80
C LYS A 150 -7.06 20.65 -14.64
N LEU A 151 -7.66 19.51 -14.93
CA LEU A 151 -8.11 18.57 -13.89
C LEU A 151 -6.92 17.93 -13.17
N LEU A 152 -5.87 17.55 -13.91
CA LEU A 152 -4.64 17.00 -13.36
C LEU A 152 -3.93 18.00 -12.45
N GLU A 153 -3.77 19.25 -12.89
CA GLU A 153 -3.18 20.32 -12.07
C GLU A 153 -3.93 20.52 -10.75
N LYS A 154 -5.28 20.55 -10.80
CA LYS A 154 -6.13 20.64 -9.60
C LYS A 154 -5.98 19.43 -8.69
N PHE A 155 -5.78 18.25 -9.25
CA PHE A 155 -5.56 17.03 -8.47
C PHE A 155 -4.20 17.10 -7.74
N VAL A 156 -3.12 17.40 -8.47
CA VAL A 156 -1.77 17.53 -7.91
C VAL A 156 -1.74 18.58 -6.80
N LYS A 157 -2.39 19.74 -7.01
CA LYS A 157 -2.48 20.79 -5.98
C LYS A 157 -3.16 20.30 -4.70
N ARG A 158 -4.30 19.61 -4.81
CA ARG A 158 -5.03 19.07 -3.65
C ARG A 158 -4.20 18.06 -2.85
N GLU A 159 -3.48 17.18 -3.54
CA GLU A 159 -2.65 16.18 -2.86
C GLU A 159 -1.45 16.82 -2.14
N ARG A 160 -0.84 17.86 -2.73
CA ARG A 160 0.18 18.66 -2.04
C ARG A 160 -0.36 19.34 -0.77
N GLU A 161 -1.51 20.01 -0.87
CA GLU A 161 -2.13 20.68 0.27
C GLU A 161 -2.48 19.69 1.40
N LYS A 162 -2.98 18.49 1.07
CA LYS A 162 -3.21 17.42 2.06
C LYS A 162 -1.92 16.96 2.72
N ALA A 163 -0.87 16.73 1.94
CA ALA A 163 0.43 16.32 2.47
C ALA A 163 1.00 17.39 3.42
N GLU A 164 0.96 18.67 3.03
CA GLU A 164 1.40 19.78 3.88
C GLU A 164 0.58 19.90 5.16
N LYS A 165 -0.74 19.77 5.08
CA LYS A 165 -1.61 19.73 6.26
C LYS A 165 -1.25 18.56 7.17
N GLY A 166 -1.03 17.38 6.62
CA GLY A 166 -0.60 16.19 7.36
C GLY A 166 0.75 16.36 8.06
N VAL A 167 1.70 17.05 7.44
CA VAL A 167 2.99 17.39 8.09
C VAL A 167 2.75 18.37 9.24
N LYS A 168 1.98 19.44 9.01
CA LYS A 168 1.68 20.44 10.05
C LYS A 168 0.97 19.83 11.26
N THR A 169 -0.01 18.94 11.05
CA THR A 169 -0.72 18.27 12.15
C THR A 169 0.20 17.35 12.94
N ARG A 170 1.08 16.59 12.27
CA ARG A 170 2.08 15.73 12.95
C ARG A 170 3.07 16.54 13.78
N VAL A 171 3.58 17.66 13.25
CA VAL A 171 4.48 18.56 13.99
C VAL A 171 3.76 19.16 15.20
N ALA A 172 2.52 19.63 15.04
CA ALA A 172 1.73 20.18 16.14
C ALA A 172 1.42 19.12 17.21
N ALA A 173 1.08 17.89 16.81
CA ALA A 173 0.87 16.78 17.73
C ALA A 173 2.15 16.41 18.50
N ALA A 174 3.29 16.38 17.82
CA ALA A 174 4.59 16.13 18.45
C ALA A 174 4.93 17.23 19.48
N LEU A 175 4.69 18.50 19.15
CA LEU A 175 4.90 19.62 20.08
C LEU A 175 3.97 19.52 21.30
N LYS A 176 2.68 19.22 21.10
CA LYS A 176 1.72 18.99 22.19
C LYS A 176 2.15 17.82 23.10
N LYS A 177 2.66 16.73 22.51
CA LYS A 177 3.19 15.59 23.27
C LYS A 177 4.42 15.99 24.09
N GLN A 178 5.32 16.77 23.50
CA GLN A 178 6.52 17.26 24.18
C GLN A 178 6.16 18.19 25.34
N THR A 179 5.27 19.17 25.12
CA THR A 179 4.84 20.09 26.20
C THR A 179 4.08 19.37 27.31
N LYS A 180 3.21 18.39 26.98
CA LYS A 180 2.55 17.53 27.97
C LYS A 180 3.58 16.76 28.78
N SER A 181 4.57 16.13 28.14
CA SER A 181 5.61 15.37 28.83
C SER A 181 6.46 16.24 29.75
N ALA A 182 6.82 17.46 29.32
CA ALA A 182 7.54 18.44 30.13
C ALA A 182 6.70 18.91 31.34
N ARG A 183 5.39 19.14 31.15
CA ARG A 183 4.47 19.50 32.23
C ARG A 183 4.37 18.39 33.28
N LEU A 184 4.25 17.14 32.84
CA LEU A 184 4.19 15.99 33.75
C LEU A 184 5.51 15.78 34.49
N ALA A 185 6.66 15.94 33.82
CA ALA A 185 7.97 15.83 34.47
C ALA A 185 8.21 16.94 35.51
N ALA A 186 7.70 18.16 35.29
CA ALA A 186 7.80 19.27 36.24
C ALA A 186 6.78 19.18 37.40
N THR A 187 5.79 18.29 37.31
CA THR A 187 4.76 18.13 38.34
C THR A 187 5.33 17.35 39.51
N ALA A 188 5.60 18.05 40.62
CA ALA A 188 5.93 17.40 41.88
C ALA A 188 4.71 16.63 42.42
N LEU A 189 4.88 15.33 42.66
CA LEU A 189 3.85 14.52 43.31
C LEU A 189 3.65 15.02 44.76
N GLU A 190 2.44 15.47 45.08
CA GLU A 190 2.10 15.87 46.45
C GLU A 190 1.79 14.61 47.26
N LEU A 191 2.60 14.38 48.30
CA LEU A 191 2.56 13.18 49.13
C LEU A 191 1.78 13.40 50.44
N ASP A 192 1.31 14.61 50.74
CA ASP A 192 0.55 14.89 51.95
C ASP A 192 -0.96 14.68 51.74
N VAL A 193 -1.57 13.76 52.52
CA VAL A 193 -3.02 13.43 52.46
C VAL A 193 -3.88 14.67 52.68
N THR A 194 -3.45 15.55 53.59
CA THR A 194 -4.22 16.75 53.97
C THR A 194 -4.21 17.80 52.87
N LYS A 195 -3.12 17.85 52.09
CA LYS A 195 -3.00 18.72 50.92
C LYS A 195 -3.73 18.16 49.72
N THR A 196 -3.69 16.85 49.47
CA THR A 196 -4.43 16.20 48.36
C THR A 196 -5.93 16.52 48.40
N LYS A 197 -6.52 16.59 49.59
CA LYS A 197 -7.93 16.96 49.78
C LYS A 197 -8.25 18.40 49.36
N LYS A 198 -7.26 19.30 49.36
CA LYS A 198 -7.40 20.73 49.03
C LYS A 198 -6.98 21.05 47.59
N LEU A 199 -6.52 20.06 46.81
CA LEU A 199 -6.05 20.29 45.44
C LEU A 199 -7.21 20.67 44.51
N THR A 200 -6.85 21.50 43.52
CA THR A 200 -7.72 21.91 42.43
C THR A 200 -7.84 20.81 41.39
N SER A 201 -8.91 20.86 40.60
CA SER A 201 -9.23 19.88 39.55
C SER A 201 -8.08 19.69 38.54
N THR A 202 -7.39 20.78 38.17
CA THR A 202 -6.27 20.76 37.22
C THR A 202 -5.06 20.03 37.79
N VAL A 203 -4.67 20.32 39.04
CA VAL A 203 -3.55 19.65 39.71
C VAL A 203 -3.85 18.17 39.95
N LEU A 204 -5.09 17.82 40.28
CA LEU A 204 -5.51 16.42 40.41
C LEU A 204 -5.42 15.65 39.07
N LYS A 205 -5.78 16.29 37.95
CA LYS A 205 -5.62 15.70 36.62
C LYS A 205 -4.14 15.47 36.29
N ASP A 206 -3.28 16.45 36.57
CA ASP A 206 -1.84 16.30 36.32
C ASP A 206 -1.22 15.19 37.19
N GLN A 207 -1.63 15.06 38.46
CA GLN A 207 -1.18 13.96 39.31
C GLN A 207 -1.64 12.58 38.83
N LEU A 208 -2.91 12.44 38.42
CA LEU A 208 -3.41 11.20 37.83
C LEU A 208 -2.69 10.86 36.53
N ALA A 209 -2.35 11.87 35.73
CA ALA A 209 -1.57 11.67 34.51
C ALA A 209 -0.13 11.22 34.81
N VAL A 210 0.50 11.70 35.89
CA VAL A 210 1.80 11.17 36.35
C VAL A 210 1.66 9.69 36.78
N TYR A 211 0.66 9.34 37.60
CA TYR A 211 0.45 7.95 38.01
C TYR A 211 0.13 7.01 36.84
N ARG A 212 -0.61 7.49 35.83
CA ARG A 212 -1.02 6.71 34.65
C ARG A 212 0.10 6.61 33.60
N ASP A 213 0.63 7.74 33.16
CA ASP A 213 1.50 7.83 31.99
C ASP A 213 2.98 7.63 32.35
N VAL A 214 3.41 8.00 33.57
CA VAL A 214 4.81 7.87 34.04
C VAL A 214 5.00 6.63 34.91
N LEU A 215 4.20 6.48 35.98
CA LEU A 215 4.33 5.37 36.94
C LEU A 215 3.59 4.10 36.51
N LYS A 216 2.82 4.16 35.42
CA LYS A 216 2.06 3.03 34.83
C LYS A 216 1.23 2.26 35.86
N ASP A 217 0.44 2.96 36.67
CA ASP A 217 -0.47 2.31 37.63
C ASP A 217 -1.46 1.36 36.90
N PRO A 218 -1.58 0.10 37.32
CA PRO A 218 -2.29 -0.95 36.59
C PRO A 218 -3.82 -0.78 36.60
N VAL A 219 -4.34 0.07 37.49
CA VAL A 219 -5.78 0.39 37.56
C VAL A 219 -6.06 1.64 36.74
N LEU A 220 -5.23 2.68 36.84
CA LEU A 220 -5.42 3.94 36.12
C LEU A 220 -5.15 3.82 34.61
N THR A 221 -4.27 2.91 34.19
CA THR A 221 -4.02 2.62 32.77
C THR A 221 -5.24 2.04 32.05
N LYS A 222 -6.13 1.34 32.77
CA LYS A 222 -7.36 0.73 32.23
C LYS A 222 -8.58 1.64 32.28
N LYS A 223 -8.51 2.79 32.96
CA LYS A 223 -9.64 3.71 33.11
C LYS A 223 -9.64 4.79 32.02
N LEU A 224 -10.83 5.13 31.52
CA LEU A 224 -10.99 6.27 30.62
C LEU A 224 -11.04 7.57 31.45
N TRP A 225 -10.58 8.68 30.87
CA TRP A 225 -10.70 9.99 31.52
C TRP A 225 -12.15 10.40 31.79
N LYS A 226 -13.08 9.88 30.97
CA LYS A 226 -14.53 10.04 31.13
C LYS A 226 -15.02 9.45 32.47
N ASP A 227 -14.39 8.38 32.96
CA ASP A 227 -14.70 7.74 34.25
C ASP A 227 -14.16 8.54 35.46
N MET A 228 -13.36 9.57 35.19
CA MET A 228 -12.72 10.45 36.16
C MET A 228 -13.27 11.88 36.06
N ALA A 229 -14.56 12.02 35.77
CA ALA A 229 -15.19 13.29 35.43
C ALA A 229 -15.25 14.28 36.61
N THR A 230 -15.54 13.80 37.83
CA THR A 230 -15.74 14.65 39.00
C THR A 230 -14.48 14.84 39.84
N VAL A 231 -14.38 15.95 40.55
CA VAL A 231 -13.21 16.28 41.38
C VAL A 231 -13.04 15.28 42.52
N ASP A 232 -14.13 14.81 43.12
CA ASP A 232 -14.06 13.86 44.24
C ASP A 232 -13.64 12.46 43.80
N VAL A 233 -14.09 12.01 42.62
CA VAL A 233 -13.59 10.76 42.02
C VAL A 233 -12.09 10.86 41.73
N ARG A 234 -11.61 12.01 41.22
CA ARG A 234 -10.18 12.23 41.00
C ARG A 234 -9.39 12.20 42.30
N ARG A 235 -9.87 12.84 43.36
CA ARG A 235 -9.21 12.83 44.68
C ARG A 235 -9.07 11.43 45.24
N ASN A 236 -10.15 10.64 45.20
CA ASN A 236 -10.13 9.27 45.70
C ASN A 236 -9.15 8.40 44.90
N LEU A 237 -9.13 8.54 43.58
CA LEU A 237 -8.20 7.81 42.72
C LEU A 237 -6.73 8.17 42.96
N VAL A 238 -6.42 9.45 43.22
CA VAL A 238 -5.06 9.86 43.61
C VAL A 238 -4.65 9.22 44.94
N LEU A 239 -5.55 9.20 45.93
CA LEU A 239 -5.29 8.60 47.23
C LEU A 239 -5.09 7.07 47.14
N GLU A 240 -5.91 6.38 46.35
CA GLU A 240 -5.78 4.93 46.11
C GLU A 240 -4.49 4.59 45.34
N ALA A 241 -4.19 5.31 44.26
CA ALA A 241 -2.96 5.11 43.48
C ALA A 241 -1.72 5.33 44.33
N ARG A 242 -1.72 6.37 45.17
CA ARG A 242 -0.68 6.59 46.17
C ARG A 242 -0.56 5.41 47.14
N GLY A 243 -1.68 4.93 47.69
CA GLY A 243 -1.67 3.78 48.62
C GLY A 243 -1.02 2.55 48.00
N ARG A 244 -1.31 2.28 46.71
CA ARG A 244 -0.66 1.21 45.93
C ARG A 244 0.82 1.47 45.72
N GLU A 245 1.21 2.70 45.42
CA GLU A 245 2.61 3.05 45.21
C GLU A 245 3.43 2.93 46.52
N MET A 246 2.91 3.44 47.64
CA MET A 246 3.53 3.27 48.95
C MET A 246 3.70 1.78 49.31
N ALA A 247 2.70 0.95 49.01
CA ALA A 247 2.77 -0.50 49.21
C ALA A 247 3.83 -1.18 48.32
N ARG A 248 4.05 -0.68 47.10
CA ARG A 248 5.13 -1.12 46.22
C ARG A 248 6.50 -0.76 46.81
N TRP A 249 6.67 0.47 47.30
CA TRP A 249 7.92 0.91 47.92
C TRP A 249 8.25 0.15 49.20
N THR A 250 7.27 -0.13 50.06
CA THR A 250 7.50 -0.97 51.26
C THR A 250 7.85 -2.41 50.88
N ALA A 251 7.17 -3.01 49.89
CA ALA A 251 7.48 -4.36 49.43
C ALA A 251 8.86 -4.48 48.75
N VAL A 252 9.38 -3.41 48.17
CA VAL A 252 10.74 -3.36 47.59
C VAL A 252 11.80 -3.19 48.69
N ASN A 253 11.52 -2.36 49.71
CA ASN A 253 12.45 -2.12 50.81
C ASN A 253 12.49 -3.24 51.86
N ASP A 254 11.46 -4.09 51.93
CA ASP A 254 11.43 -5.30 52.78
C ASP A 254 12.02 -6.55 52.11
N ARG A 255 12.64 -6.45 50.93
CA ARG A 255 13.42 -7.56 50.39
C ARG A 255 14.66 -7.79 51.27
N PRO A 256 14.82 -8.96 51.91
CA PRO A 256 16.06 -9.27 52.61
C PRO A 256 17.21 -9.22 51.60
N THR A 257 18.26 -8.50 51.94
CA THR A 257 19.51 -8.47 51.17
C THR A 257 19.97 -9.91 50.90
N PRO A 258 20.18 -10.31 49.63
CA PRO A 258 20.78 -11.61 49.33
C PRO A 258 22.18 -11.65 49.94
N ARG A 259 22.34 -12.54 50.92
CA ARG A 259 23.63 -12.93 51.48
C ARG A 259 24.45 -13.57 50.35
N ASP A 260 25.71 -13.14 50.22
CA ASP A 260 26.75 -13.55 49.29
C ASP A 260 26.50 -14.84 48.50
N GLY A 261 26.52 -14.72 47.17
CA GLY A 261 26.57 -15.86 46.25
C GLY A 261 26.54 -15.42 44.79
N LEU A 262 27.72 -15.26 44.19
CA LEU A 262 27.90 -15.08 42.75
C LEU A 262 27.18 -16.20 41.96
N ALA A 263 26.36 -15.83 40.99
CA ALA A 263 26.12 -16.60 39.78
C ALA A 263 25.71 -15.65 38.62
N PRO A 264 26.05 -15.99 37.37
CA PRO A 264 26.30 -15.01 36.31
C PRO A 264 25.05 -14.60 35.54
N MET A 265 25.19 -13.41 34.96
CA MET A 265 24.30 -12.70 34.04
C MET A 265 23.89 -13.58 32.85
N GLU A 266 22.59 -13.90 32.72
CA GLU A 266 22.01 -14.49 31.52
C GLU A 266 20.95 -13.54 30.95
N ASP A 267 21.14 -13.26 29.67
CA ASP A 267 20.47 -12.37 28.72
C ASP A 267 18.97 -12.08 28.95
N LEU A 268 18.65 -10.80 29.19
CA LEU A 268 17.31 -10.28 29.00
C LEU A 268 17.13 -9.84 27.56
N ALA A 269 16.39 -10.67 26.83
CA ALA A 269 15.83 -10.38 25.51
C ALA A 269 15.09 -9.03 25.52
N VAL A 270 15.45 -8.19 24.55
CA VAL A 270 14.79 -6.94 24.23
C VAL A 270 13.55 -7.30 23.43
N ASP A 271 12.39 -7.33 24.08
CA ASP A 271 11.13 -7.52 23.39
C ASP A 271 10.68 -6.20 22.76
N GLU A 272 10.69 -6.27 21.44
CA GLU A 272 10.46 -5.29 20.41
C GLU A 272 8.96 -5.14 20.12
N TYR A 273 8.50 -3.88 20.00
CA TYR A 273 7.23 -3.38 19.45
C TYR A 273 5.87 -3.92 19.95
N GLY A 274 5.17 -3.07 20.70
CA GLY A 274 3.71 -3.16 20.92
C GLY A 274 3.07 -1.77 20.98
N TYR A 275 3.10 -1.03 19.87
CA TYR A 275 2.43 0.28 19.76
C TYR A 275 0.93 0.05 19.52
N SER A 276 0.12 0.04 20.59
CA SER A 276 -1.34 0.11 20.43
C SER A 276 -1.73 1.55 20.06
N ALA A 277 -1.96 1.77 18.77
CA ALA A 277 -2.71 2.91 18.28
C ALA A 277 -4.16 2.77 18.77
N ALA A 278 -4.54 3.56 19.78
CA ALA A 278 -5.94 3.77 20.13
C ALA A 278 -6.10 5.14 20.80
N ASP A 279 -6.87 5.98 20.11
CA ASP A 279 -7.70 7.05 20.65
C ASP A 279 -6.98 8.27 21.26
N ASP A 280 -6.16 8.92 20.42
CA ASP A 280 -6.01 10.38 20.45
C ASP A 280 -7.02 10.98 19.46
N ASP A 281 -8.30 11.07 19.84
CA ASP A 281 -9.21 12.01 19.22
C ASP A 281 -10.23 12.54 20.23
N GLU A 282 -10.63 13.79 19.99
CA GLU A 282 -11.69 14.57 20.64
C GLU A 282 -11.26 15.44 21.84
N TRP A 283 -10.42 16.43 21.49
CA TRP A 283 -10.37 17.74 22.16
C TRP A 283 -11.34 18.71 21.48
N GLU A 284 -12.56 18.83 21.99
CA GLU A 284 -13.35 20.06 21.87
C GLU A 284 -14.10 20.27 23.20
N ASP A 285 -13.72 21.32 23.92
CA ASP A 285 -14.56 22.00 24.91
C ASP A 285 -14.43 23.49 24.60
N GLU A 286 -15.35 23.98 23.77
CA GLU A 286 -16.12 25.24 23.84
C GLU A 286 -16.69 25.64 22.47
#